data_AF-A0AAP2IM67-F1
#
_entry.id   AF-A0AAP2IM67-F1
#
_cell.length_a   1.000
_cell.length_b   1.000
_cell.length_c   1.000
_cell.angle_alpha   90.00
_cell.angle_beta   90.00
_cell.angle_gamma   90.00
#
_symmetry.space_group_name_H-M   'P 1'
#
loop_
_entity.id
_entity.type
_entity.pdbx_description
1 polymer ?
#
loop_
_entity_poly.entity_id
_entity_poly.type
_entity_poly.pdbx_seq_one_letter_code
_entity_poly.pdbx_strand_id
1 'polypeptide(L)'
;MRLNYNDMLLLAIWEYNRRQDEDLTLELFQETFGQVPGAHFHDKWVHYYNKNLLMMAAYFRGEEENGQKFCDMITRQVERYTQNRRRTG
;
A
#
# COMPACT_ATOMS: atom_id res chain seq x y z
N MET A 1 3.82 -14.21 -15.00
CA MET A 1 2.97 -13.08 -14.57
C MET A 1 2.55 -12.27 -15.79
N ARG A 2 1.31 -11.79 -15.84
CA ARG A 2 0.85 -10.81 -16.85
C ARG A 2 0.44 -9.54 -16.11
N LEU A 3 1.14 -8.44 -16.37
CA LEU A 3 0.77 -7.13 -15.83
C LEU A 3 -0.48 -6.61 -16.55
N ASN A 4 -1.46 -6.13 -15.80
CA ASN A 4 -2.69 -5.52 -16.32
C ASN A 4 -2.52 -4.00 -16.36
N TYR A 5 -2.78 -3.40 -17.53
CA TYR A 5 -2.63 -1.97 -17.72
C TYR A 5 -3.57 -1.14 -16.83
N ASN A 6 -4.85 -1.54 -16.72
CA ASN A 6 -5.83 -0.79 -15.95
C ASN A 6 -5.53 -0.83 -14.45
N ASP A 7 -5.07 -1.97 -13.94
CA ASP A 7 -4.69 -2.10 -12.53
C ASP A 7 -3.45 -1.27 -12.21
N MET A 8 -2.46 -1.28 -13.11
CA MET A 8 -1.27 -0.43 -13.00
C MET A 8 -1.62 1.06 -13.07
N LEU A 9 -2.54 1.44 -13.96
CA LEU A 9 -3.00 2.82 -14.09
C LEU A 9 -3.74 3.28 -12.82
N LEU A 10 -4.62 2.46 -12.25
CA LEU A 10 -5.32 2.77 -11.00
C LEU A 10 -4.34 2.94 -9.84
N LEU A 11 -3.37 2.02 -9.71
CA LEU A 11 -2.32 2.12 -8.70
C LEU A 11 -1.50 3.41 -8.86
N ALA A 12 -1.10 3.75 -10.10
CA ALA A 12 -0.32 4.96 -10.37
C ALA A 12 -1.11 6.25 -10.10
N ILE A 13 -2.39 6.29 -10.48
CA ILE A 13 -3.28 7.42 -10.19
C ILE A 13 -3.47 7.58 -8.68
N TRP A 14 -3.69 6.49 -7.95
CA TRP A 14 -3.78 6.54 -6.49
C TRP A 14 -2.47 7.03 -5.88
N GLU A 15 -1.32 6.44 -6.25
CA GLU A 15 -0.02 6.84 -5.70
C GLU A 15 0.29 8.33 -5.92
N TYR A 16 -0.09 8.88 -7.08
CA TYR A 16 0.09 10.29 -7.40
C TYR A 16 -0.88 11.23 -6.68
N ASN A 17 -2.14 10.80 -6.48
CA ASN A 17 -3.21 11.67 -5.95
C ASN A 17 -3.57 11.41 -4.49
N ARG A 18 -3.02 10.37 -3.86
CA ARG A 18 -3.40 9.96 -2.50
C ARG A 18 -3.14 11.10 -1.53
N ARG A 19 -4.18 11.45 -0.78
CA ARG A 19 -4.10 12.42 0.30
C ARG A 19 -3.53 11.77 1.55
N GLN A 20 -3.18 12.58 2.54
CA GLN A 20 -2.58 12.11 3.79
C GLN A 20 -3.49 11.12 4.55
N ASP A 21 -4.81 11.28 4.44
CA ASP A 21 -5.83 10.38 5.00
C ASP A 21 -6.03 9.09 4.18
N GLU A 22 -5.49 9.03 2.96
CA GLU A 22 -5.53 7.86 2.06
C GLU A 22 -4.18 7.09 2.05
N ASP A 23 -3.20 7.55 2.83
CA ASP A 23 -1.87 6.95 2.98
C ASP A 23 -1.91 5.57 3.68
N LEU A 24 -0.80 4.84 3.61
CA LEU A 24 -0.58 3.62 4.37
C LEU A 24 -0.13 4.00 5.78
N THR A 25 -1.10 4.15 6.69
CA THR A 25 -0.87 4.62 8.06
C THR A 25 -0.29 3.53 8.98
N LEU A 26 0.30 3.93 10.10
CA LEU A 26 0.75 3.01 11.15
C LEU A 26 -0.35 2.03 11.58
N GLU A 27 -1.57 2.53 11.78
CA GLU A 27 -2.72 1.72 12.16
C GLU A 27 -2.99 0.63 11.13
N LEU A 28 -2.93 0.97 9.83
CA LEU A 28 -3.14 0.02 8.75
C LEU A 28 -2.06 -1.07 8.74
N PHE A 29 -0.79 -0.69 8.91
CA PHE A 29 0.29 -1.66 9.04
C PHE A 29 0.11 -2.58 10.26
N GLN A 30 -0.34 -2.05 11.40
CA GLN A 30 -0.58 -2.84 12.59
C GLN A 30 -1.82 -3.75 12.46
N GLU A 31 -2.85 -3.31 11.75
CA GLU A 31 -4.02 -4.12 11.38
C GLU A 31 -3.59 -5.30 10.49
N THR A 32 -2.72 -5.04 9.51
CA THR A 32 -2.30 -6.03 8.51
C THR A 32 -1.25 -7.03 9.02
N PHE A 33 -0.25 -6.57 9.79
CA PHE A 33 0.91 -7.37 10.18
C PHE A 33 0.99 -7.65 11.69
N GLY A 34 0.07 -7.11 12.49
CA GLY A 34 0.11 -7.15 13.94
C GLY A 34 0.89 -5.98 14.55
N GLN A 35 0.71 -5.75 15.86
CA GLN A 35 1.17 -4.55 16.55
C GLN A 35 2.68 -4.29 16.41
N VAL A 36 3.51 -5.29 16.73
CA VAL A 36 4.99 -5.16 16.70
C VAL A 36 5.53 -5.21 15.27
N PRO A 37 5.20 -6.22 14.43
CA PRO A 37 5.71 -6.26 13.05
C PRO A 37 5.21 -5.08 12.21
N GLY A 38 3.94 -4.70 12.38
CA GLY A 38 3.36 -3.55 11.68
C GLY A 38 4.05 -2.23 12.00
N ALA A 39 4.37 -1.97 13.27
CA ALA A 39 5.13 -0.78 13.65
C ALA A 39 6.53 -0.77 13.00
N HIS A 40 7.23 -1.91 13.00
CA HIS A 40 8.54 -2.06 12.35
C HIS A 40 8.46 -1.84 10.84
N PHE A 41 7.47 -2.42 10.16
CA PHE A 41 7.29 -2.24 8.72
C PHE A 41 6.85 -0.83 8.34
N HIS A 42 6.04 -0.17 9.18
CA HIS A 42 5.68 1.23 8.98
C HIS A 42 6.89 2.16 9.15
N ASP A 43 7.78 1.90 10.12
CA ASP A 43 9.03 2.65 10.27
C ASP A 43 9.92 2.52 9.02
N LYS A 44 10.07 1.31 8.48
CA LYS A 44 10.73 1.07 7.19
C LYS A 44 10.07 1.84 6.04
N TRP A 45 8.75 1.76 5.95
CA TRP A 45 7.95 2.45 4.93
C TRP A 45 8.21 3.96 4.94
N VAL A 46 8.14 4.61 6.10
CA VAL A 46 8.28 6.07 6.21
C VAL A 46 9.74 6.52 6.12
N HIS A 47 10.63 5.90 6.89
CA HIS A 47 11.97 6.44 7.14
C HIS A 47 13.06 5.85 6.23
N TYR A 48 12.92 4.58 5.83
CA TYR A 48 13.95 3.92 5.01
C TYR A 48 13.62 3.96 3.52
N TYR A 49 12.35 3.75 3.17
CA TYR A 49 11.91 3.67 1.78
C TYR A 49 11.18 4.92 1.29
N ASN A 50 11.02 5.94 2.14
CA ASN A 50 10.37 7.21 1.80
C ASN A 50 9.04 6.99 1.06
N LYS A 51 8.23 6.07 1.58
CA LYS A 51 6.92 5.69 1.04
C LYS A 51 6.95 5.18 -0.40
N ASN A 52 8.04 4.56 -0.82
CA ASN A 52 8.16 3.95 -2.15
C ASN A 52 7.59 2.52 -2.15
N LEU A 53 6.50 2.32 -2.89
CA LEU A 53 5.80 1.02 -2.99
C LEU A 53 6.70 -0.11 -3.49
N LEU A 54 7.50 0.13 -4.53
CA LEU A 54 8.33 -0.91 -5.15
C LEU A 54 9.45 -1.35 -4.23
N MET A 55 10.06 -0.41 -3.50
CA MET A 55 11.11 -0.72 -2.52
C MET A 55 10.55 -1.50 -1.33
N MET A 56 9.35 -1.15 -0.86
CA MET A 56 8.70 -1.89 0.22
C MET A 56 8.26 -3.30 -0.23
N ALA A 57 7.75 -3.44 -1.45
CA ALA A 57 7.44 -4.76 -2.01
C ALA A 57 8.71 -5.62 -2.15
N ALA A 58 9.83 -5.03 -2.57
CA ALA A 58 11.12 -5.71 -2.67
C ALA A 58 11.69 -6.11 -1.30
N TYR A 59 11.39 -5.37 -0.24
CA TYR A 59 11.79 -5.71 1.12
C TYR A 59 11.22 -7.06 1.58
N PHE A 60 9.97 -7.38 1.21
CA PHE A 60 9.33 -8.67 1.53
C PHE A 60 9.78 -9.84 0.64
N ARG A 61 10.89 -9.70 -0.11
CA ARG A 61 11.42 -10.79 -0.94
C ARG A 61 11.79 -12.00 -0.09
N GLY A 62 11.15 -13.13 -0.36
CA GLY A 62 11.31 -14.38 0.40
C GLY A 62 10.42 -14.47 1.64
N GLU A 63 9.51 -13.50 1.83
CA GLU A 63 8.42 -13.53 2.80
C GLU A 63 7.08 -13.37 2.06
N GLU A 64 6.72 -14.37 1.25
CA GLU A 64 5.58 -14.30 0.32
C GLU A 64 4.27 -13.93 1.00
N GLU A 65 4.04 -14.41 2.23
CA GLU A 65 2.86 -14.06 3.02
C GLU A 65 2.80 -12.57 3.35
N ASN A 66 3.92 -11.97 3.77
CA ASN A 66 3.96 -10.55 4.10
C ASN A 66 3.92 -9.68 2.84
N GLY A 67 4.57 -10.13 1.76
CA GLY A 67 4.46 -9.50 0.45
C GLY A 67 3.01 -9.45 -0.05
N GLN A 68 2.27 -10.55 0.08
CA GLN A 68 0.86 -10.59 -0.32
C GLN A 68 -0.01 -9.69 0.58
N LYS A 69 0.17 -9.73 1.90
CA LYS A 69 -0.52 -8.84 2.84
C LYS A 69 -0.31 -7.36 2.49
N PHE A 70 0.90 -6.98 2.09
CA PHE A 70 1.20 -5.62 1.64
C PHE A 70 0.42 -5.26 0.36
N CYS A 71 0.38 -6.16 -0.62
CA CYS A 71 -0.42 -5.98 -1.83
C CYS A 71 -1.92 -5.86 -1.53
N ASP A 72 -2.46 -6.68 -0.63
CA ASP A 72 -3.87 -6.64 -0.22
C ASP A 72 -4.22 -5.30 0.47
N MET A 73 -3.31 -4.83 1.33
CA MET A 73 -3.43 -3.53 2.00
C MET A 73 -3.47 -2.36 1.01
N ILE A 74 -2.57 -2.35 0.02
CA ILE A 74 -2.58 -1.36 -1.08
C ILE A 74 -3.88 -1.44 -1.85
N THR A 75 -4.31 -2.65 -2.22
CA THR A 75 -5.53 -2.88 -3.01
C THR A 75 -6.75 -2.29 -2.31
N ARG A 76 -6.91 -2.52 -1.00
CA ARG A 76 -7.97 -1.92 -0.18
C ARG A 76 -7.97 -0.39 -0.23
N GLN A 77 -6.80 0.24 -0.20
CA GLN A 77 -6.68 1.70 -0.24
C GLN A 77 -6.98 2.26 -1.65
N VAL A 78 -6.51 1.60 -2.70
CA VAL A 78 -6.83 1.95 -4.11
C VAL A 78 -8.33 1.83 -4.38
N GLU A 79 -8.98 0.79 -3.88
CA GLU A 79 -10.42 0.58 -3.99
C GLU A 79 -11.21 1.69 -3.26
N ARG A 80 -10.82 2.01 -2.02
CA ARG A 80 -11.41 3.12 -1.25
C ARG A 80 -11.29 4.45 -1.99
N TYR A 81 -10.10 4.76 -2.50
CA TYR A 81 -9.86 5.96 -3.32
C TYR A 81 -10.81 6.00 -4.52
N THR A 82 -10.91 4.89 -5.27
CA THR A 82 -11.76 4.80 -6.47
C THR A 82 -13.23 5.02 -6.12
N GLN A 83 -13.72 4.43 -5.02
CA GLN A 83 -15.09 4.62 -4.55
C GLN A 83 -15.36 6.07 -4.11
N ASN A 84 -14.42 6.70 -3.40
CA ASN A 84 -14.56 8.09 -2.97
C ASN A 84 -14.63 9.03 -4.17
N ARG A 85 -13.77 8.84 -5.18
CA ARG A 85 -13.77 9.68 -6.38
C ARG A 85 -15.01 9.53 -7.25
N ARG A 86 -15.63 8.34 -7.29
CA ARG A 86 -16.92 8.12 -7.95
C ARG A 86 -18.09 8.84 -7.24
N ARG A 87 -18.00 9.07 -5.93
CA ARG A 87 -19.05 9.77 -5.17
C ARG A 87 -18.95 11.30 -5.28
N THR A 88 -17.76 11.82 -5.59
CA THR A 88 -17.48 13.25 -5.65
C THR A 88 -17.41 13.82 -7.06
N GLY A 89 -17.47 12.97 -8.08
CA GLY A 89 -17.52 13.34 -9.50
C GLY A 89 -18.94 13.27 -10.03
#